data_AF-A0A257GUA9-F1
#
_entry.id   AF-A0A257GUA9-F1
#
_cell.length_a   1.000
_cell.length_b   1.000
_cell.length_c   1.000
_cell.angle_alpha   90.00
_cell.angle_beta   90.00
_cell.angle_gamma   90.00
#
_symmetry.space_group_name_H-M   'P 1'
#
loop_
_entity.id
_entity.type
_entity.pdbx_description
1 polymer ?
#
loop_
_entity_poly.entity_id
_entity_poly.type
_entity_poly.pdbx_seq_one_letter_code
_entity_poly.pdbx_strand_id
1 'polypeptide(L)'
;KAVGDKKGIRRYGHAYVPLDEALSRVVIDFSGRPGLVMDVPFKSGMIGAFDTQLTHEFFQGFANHALVTLHIDNLKGENAHHQAETVFKAFARALRSALERDPRALGTIPSTKGSL
;
A
#
# COMPACT_ATOMS: atom_id res chain seq x y z
N LYS A 1 0.48 -12.59 10.33
CA LYS A 1 -0.40 -13.56 11.05
C LYS A 1 -1.72 -13.81 10.31
N ALA A 2 -2.57 -12.80 10.09
CA ALA A 2 -3.89 -12.99 9.45
C ALA A 2 -3.86 -13.62 8.05
N VAL A 3 -2.86 -13.29 7.23
CA VAL A 3 -2.72 -13.78 5.84
C VAL A 3 -2.26 -15.25 5.77
N GLY A 4 -1.85 -15.85 6.89
CA GLY A 4 -1.42 -17.25 6.93
C GLY A 4 -0.23 -17.53 6.01
N ASP A 5 -0.31 -18.65 5.28
CA ASP A 5 0.72 -19.12 4.34
C ASP A 5 0.65 -18.47 2.94
N LYS A 6 -0.19 -17.44 2.78
CA LYS A 6 -0.37 -16.68 1.53
C LYS A 6 -0.81 -17.54 0.33
N LYS A 7 -1.33 -18.75 0.54
CA LYS A 7 -1.82 -19.58 -0.57
C LYS A 7 -3.12 -19.04 -1.15
N GLY A 8 -3.20 -19.04 -2.47
CA GLY A 8 -4.39 -18.70 -3.24
C GLY A 8 -4.87 -17.26 -3.10
N ILE A 9 -4.02 -16.34 -2.65
CA ILE A 9 -4.27 -14.90 -2.78
C ILE A 9 -3.69 -14.40 -4.10
N ARG A 10 -4.17 -13.25 -4.60
CA ARG A 10 -3.58 -12.61 -5.79
C ARG A 10 -2.16 -12.11 -5.58
N ARG A 11 -1.74 -11.92 -4.33
CA ARG A 11 -0.41 -11.43 -3.88
C ARG A 11 -0.12 -9.99 -4.24
N TYR A 12 -0.44 -9.57 -5.46
CA TYR A 12 -0.25 -8.23 -5.96
C TYR A 12 -1.57 -7.47 -5.97
N GLY A 13 -1.49 -6.19 -5.62
CA GLY A 13 -2.62 -5.27 -5.72
C GLY A 13 -2.13 -3.87 -6.05
N HIS A 14 -2.98 -3.11 -6.72
CA HIS A 14 -2.73 -1.70 -6.97
C HIS A 14 -4.04 -0.94 -7.00
N ALA A 15 -3.98 0.35 -6.70
CA ALA A 15 -5.11 1.25 -6.88
C ALA A 15 -4.63 2.67 -7.16
N TYR A 16 -5.44 3.39 -7.94
CA TYR A 16 -5.36 4.82 -8.09
C TYR A 16 -6.61 5.41 -7.44
N VAL A 17 -6.44 6.39 -6.56
CA VAL A 17 -7.57 7.03 -5.88
C VAL A 17 -7.41 8.54 -5.89
N PRO A 18 -8.39 9.28 -6.44
CA PRO A 18 -8.45 10.72 -6.32
C PRO A 18 -9.20 11.18 -5.06
N LEU A 19 -8.95 12.42 -4.68
CA LEU A 19 -9.79 13.24 -3.81
C LEU A 19 -9.58 14.68 -4.23
N ASP A 20 -10.60 15.28 -4.82
CA ASP A 20 -10.55 16.59 -5.46
C ASP A 20 -9.34 16.72 -6.40
N GLU A 21 -8.40 17.63 -6.11
CA GLU A 21 -7.22 17.87 -6.94
C GLU A 21 -6.10 16.83 -6.74
N ALA A 22 -6.16 16.05 -5.66
CA ALA A 22 -5.16 15.05 -5.35
C ALA A 22 -5.43 13.71 -6.04
N LEU A 23 -4.38 13.02 -6.45
CA LEU A 23 -4.42 11.66 -6.99
C LEU A 23 -3.20 10.89 -6.51
N SER A 24 -3.44 9.73 -5.90
CA SER A 24 -2.37 8.85 -5.43
C SER A 24 -2.49 7.45 -6.01
N ARG A 25 -1.34 6.81 -6.23
CA ARG A 25 -1.18 5.41 -6.60
C ARG A 25 -0.54 4.65 -5.45
N VAL A 26 -1.08 3.47 -5.15
CA VAL A 26 -0.42 2.52 -4.25
C VAL A 26 -0.33 1.16 -4.93
N VAL A 27 0.83 0.52 -4.83
CA VAL A 27 1.10 -0.84 -5.31
C VAL A 27 1.67 -1.65 -4.15
N ILE A 28 1.16 -2.87 -3.95
CA ILE A 28 1.59 -3.78 -2.90
C ILE A 28 1.92 -5.17 -3.48
N ASP A 29 3.01 -5.76 -3.01
CA ASP A 29 3.37 -7.17 -3.17
C ASP A 29 3.49 -7.82 -1.79
N PHE A 30 2.70 -8.87 -1.53
CA PHE A 30 2.86 -9.77 -0.38
C PHE A 30 4.09 -10.67 -0.49
N SER A 31 5.24 -10.04 -0.70
CA SER A 31 6.49 -10.64 -1.18
C SER A 31 7.25 -11.45 -0.13
N GLY A 32 6.93 -11.27 1.15
CA GLY A 32 7.76 -11.75 2.27
C GLY A 32 8.99 -10.88 2.54
N ARG A 33 9.18 -9.80 1.79
CA ARG A 33 10.33 -8.89 1.92
C ARG A 33 9.85 -7.48 2.26
N PRO A 34 10.27 -6.92 3.40
CA PRO A 34 9.91 -5.57 3.76
C PRO A 34 10.59 -4.58 2.80
N GLY A 35 9.82 -3.64 2.27
CA GLY A 35 10.34 -2.55 1.46
C GLY A 35 9.29 -1.47 1.27
N LEU A 36 9.71 -0.21 1.39
CA LEU A 36 8.88 0.97 1.13
C LEU A 36 9.62 1.88 0.16
N VAL A 37 8.92 2.29 -0.89
CA VAL A 37 9.27 3.45 -1.71
C VAL A 37 8.08 4.39 -1.67
N MET A 38 8.27 5.60 -1.15
CA MET A 38 7.21 6.56 -0.97
C MET A 38 7.64 7.92 -1.51
N ASP A 39 6.90 8.41 -2.51
CA ASP A 39 7.06 9.74 -3.07
C ASP A 39 5.72 10.50 -2.91
N VAL A 40 5.64 11.27 -1.83
CA VAL A 40 4.47 12.10 -1.52
C VAL A 40 4.97 13.49 -1.15
N PRO A 41 4.96 14.45 -2.09
CA PRO A 41 5.43 15.80 -1.84
C PRO A 41 4.37 16.60 -1.07
N PHE A 42 4.21 16.29 0.22
CA PHE A 42 3.27 16.96 1.11
C PHE A 42 3.47 18.48 1.07
N LYS A 43 2.40 19.21 0.78
CA LYS A 43 2.45 20.68 0.68
C LYS A 43 2.47 21.40 2.03
N SER A 44 2.22 20.69 3.12
CA SER A 44 2.27 21.18 4.49
C SER A 44 2.93 20.14 5.39
N GLY A 45 3.71 20.58 6.37
CA GLY A 45 4.26 19.68 7.39
C GLY A 45 3.20 19.13 8.36
N MET A 46 2.05 19.81 8.49
CA MET A 46 0.99 19.46 9.42
C MET A 46 -0.38 19.37 8.74
N ILE A 47 -1.22 18.43 9.17
CA ILE A 47 -2.65 18.32 8.87
C ILE A 47 -3.41 18.36 10.19
N GLY A 48 -3.92 19.53 10.57
CA GLY A 48 -4.44 19.74 11.92
C GLY A 48 -3.34 19.50 12.97
N ALA A 49 -3.51 18.50 13.82
CA ALA A 49 -2.53 18.08 14.83
C ALA A 49 -1.61 16.93 14.37
N PHE A 50 -1.74 16.45 13.13
CA PHE A 50 -0.98 15.34 12.59
C PHE A 50 0.25 15.82 11.81
N ASP A 51 1.44 15.39 12.20
CA ASP A 51 2.67 15.61 11.45
C ASP A 51 2.72 14.68 10.23
N THR A 52 2.80 15.28 9.03
CA THR A 52 2.78 14.55 7.76
C THR A 52 3.95 13.57 7.61
N GLN A 53 5.08 13.80 8.28
CA GLN A 53 6.21 12.87 8.29
C GLN A 53 5.83 11.50 8.88
N LEU A 54 4.87 11.48 9.82
CA LEU A 54 4.39 10.23 10.41
C LEU A 54 3.66 9.33 9.40
N THR A 55 3.25 9.85 8.24
CA THR A 55 2.72 9.01 7.15
C THR A 55 3.78 8.05 6.65
N HIS A 56 5.03 8.51 6.48
CA HIS A 56 6.14 7.65 6.08
C HIS A 56 6.41 6.59 7.16
N GLU A 57 6.52 7.01 8.43
CA GLU A 57 6.78 6.10 9.55
C GLU A 57 5.69 5.04 9.72
N PHE A 58 4.43 5.40 9.50
CA PHE A 58 3.32 4.47 9.49
C PHE A 58 3.50 3.37 8.43
N PHE A 59 3.76 3.75 7.18
CA PHE A 59 3.92 2.78 6.10
C PHE A 59 5.22 1.98 6.20
N GLN A 60 6.29 2.58 6.73
CA GLN A 60 7.53 1.87 6.98
C GLN A 60 7.33 0.81 8.06
N GLY A 61 6.67 1.18 9.16
CA GLY A 61 6.27 0.26 10.22
C GLY A 61 5.38 -0.87 9.69
N PHE A 62 4.38 -0.53 8.86
CA PHE A 62 3.52 -1.52 8.22
C PHE A 62 4.31 -2.48 7.32
N ALA A 63 5.14 -1.96 6.39
CA ALA A 63 5.92 -2.78 5.46
C ALA A 63 6.86 -3.75 6.19
N ASN A 64 7.52 -3.27 7.25
CA ASN A 64 8.43 -4.05 8.09
C ASN A 64 7.73 -5.24 8.75
N HIS A 65 6.55 -5.03 9.33
CA HIS A 65 5.88 -6.06 10.13
C HIS A 65 4.93 -6.95 9.30
N ALA A 66 4.41 -6.43 8.18
CA ALA A 66 3.61 -7.22 7.25
C ALA A 66 4.47 -8.02 6.26
N LEU A 67 5.77 -7.74 6.17
CA LEU A 67 6.72 -8.35 5.23
C LEU A 67 6.24 -8.21 3.78
N VAL A 68 5.92 -6.97 3.41
CA VAL A 68 5.44 -6.60 2.08
C VAL A 68 6.34 -5.57 1.45
N THR A 69 6.31 -5.53 0.12
CA THR A 69 6.90 -4.45 -0.65
C THR A 69 5.78 -3.47 -1.04
N LEU A 70 5.97 -2.19 -0.74
CA LEU A 70 5.03 -1.11 -1.00
C LEU A 70 5.67 -0.02 -1.85
N HIS A 71 4.92 0.44 -2.85
CA HIS A 71 5.19 1.66 -3.60
C HIS A 71 4.00 2.60 -3.43
N ILE A 72 4.27 3.84 -3.04
CA ILE A 72 3.27 4.87 -2.78
C ILE A 72 3.70 6.13 -3.52
N ASP A 73 2.85 6.63 -4.41
CA ASP A 73 3.11 7.84 -5.18
C ASP A 73 1.91 8.78 -5.06
N ASN A 74 2.11 10.04 -4.67
CA ASN A 74 1.14 11.09 -4.92
C ASN A 74 1.49 11.75 -6.27
N LEU A 75 0.68 11.47 -7.28
CA LEU A 75 0.92 11.89 -8.66
C LEU A 75 0.61 13.37 -8.87
N LYS A 76 -0.30 13.92 -8.05
CA LYS A 76 -0.68 15.34 -8.00
C LYS A 76 -1.46 15.60 -6.71
N GLY A 77 -1.47 16.86 -6.27
CA GLY A 77 -2.22 17.33 -5.11
C GLY A 77 -1.66 18.64 -4.58
N GLU A 78 -2.54 19.49 -4.05
CA GLU A 78 -2.17 20.79 -3.47
C GLU A 78 -2.52 20.89 -1.98
N ASN A 79 -3.54 20.14 -1.55
CA ASN A 79 -3.92 20.06 -0.15
C ASN A 79 -3.31 18.82 0.53
N ALA A 80 -2.50 19.03 1.58
CA ALA A 80 -1.84 17.94 2.30
C ALA A 80 -2.81 16.92 2.90
N HIS A 81 -4.01 17.34 3.34
CA HIS A 81 -5.06 16.43 3.79
C HIS A 81 -5.50 15.52 2.63
N HIS A 82 -5.76 16.08 1.45
CA HIS A 82 -6.18 15.31 0.28
C HIS A 82 -5.07 14.36 -0.18
N GLN A 83 -3.81 14.80 -0.14
CA GLN A 83 -2.64 13.94 -0.42
C GLN A 83 -2.59 12.74 0.53
N ALA A 84 -2.71 12.95 1.85
CA ALA A 84 -2.70 11.86 2.82
C ALA A 84 -3.89 10.92 2.61
N GLU A 85 -5.10 11.46 2.51
CA GLU A 85 -6.31 10.66 2.44
C GLU A 85 -6.37 9.81 1.16
N THR A 86 -5.92 10.34 0.02
CA THR A 86 -5.81 9.56 -1.22
C THR A 86 -4.81 8.41 -1.11
N VAL A 87 -3.67 8.60 -0.45
CA VAL A 87 -2.70 7.54 -0.18
C VAL A 87 -3.34 6.42 0.65
N PHE A 88 -4.00 6.75 1.77
CA PHE A 88 -4.63 5.74 2.62
C PHE A 88 -5.78 5.01 1.90
N LYS A 89 -6.60 5.72 1.13
CA LYS A 89 -7.68 5.10 0.33
C LYS A 89 -7.13 4.19 -0.77
N ALA A 90 -6.09 4.61 -1.48
CA ALA A 90 -5.43 3.78 -2.49
C ALA A 90 -4.78 2.56 -1.86
N PHE A 91 -4.09 2.71 -0.72
CA PHE A 91 -3.54 1.61 0.05
C PHE A 91 -4.61 0.59 0.44
N ALA A 92 -5.73 1.04 1.01
CA ALA A 92 -6.81 0.13 1.41
C ALA A 92 -7.37 -0.69 0.24
N ARG A 93 -7.55 -0.07 -0.93
CA ARG A 93 -8.02 -0.76 -2.14
C ARG A 93 -6.97 -1.73 -2.69
N ALA A 94 -5.70 -1.31 -2.80
CA ALA A 94 -4.61 -2.17 -3.24
C ALA A 94 -4.43 -3.38 -2.32
N LEU A 95 -4.46 -3.15 -1.00
CA LEU A 95 -4.39 -4.18 0.04
C LEU A 95 -5.52 -5.20 -0.11
N ARG A 96 -6.77 -4.72 -0.24
CA ARG A 96 -7.93 -5.59 -0.48
C ARG A 96 -7.71 -6.46 -1.72
N SER A 97 -7.37 -5.86 -2.86
CA SER A 97 -7.20 -6.58 -4.12
C SER A 97 -6.08 -7.63 -4.07
N ALA A 98 -4.98 -7.34 -3.36
CA ALA A 98 -3.87 -8.28 -3.18
C ALA A 98 -4.23 -9.49 -2.31
N LEU A 99 -5.13 -9.29 -1.35
CA LEU A 99 -5.60 -10.32 -0.42
C LEU A 99 -6.82 -11.10 -0.91
N GLU A 100 -7.46 -10.65 -1.99
CA GLU A 100 -8.57 -11.39 -2.61
C GLU A 100 -8.09 -12.78 -3.07
N ARG A 101 -8.98 -13.77 -2.92
CA ARG A 101 -8.72 -15.12 -3.39
C ARG A 101 -8.63 -15.12 -4.91
N ASP A 102 -7.59 -15.75 -5.44
CA ASP A 102 -7.47 -16.00 -6.87
C ASP A 102 -8.15 -17.34 -7.20
N PRO A 103 -9.32 -17.35 -7.87
CA PRO A 103 -10.00 -18.59 -8.24
C PRO A 103 -9.17 -19.48 -9.17
N ARG A 104 -8.16 -18.92 -9.86
CA ARG A 104 -7.28 -19.65 -10.78
C ARG A 104 -6.03 -20.22 -10.11
N ALA A 105 -5.75 -19.84 -8.87
CA ALA A 105 -4.53 -20.21 -8.15
C ALA A 105 -4.83 -20.74 -6.73
N LEU A 106 -6.05 -21.21 -6.47
CA LEU A 106 -6.49 -21.73 -5.17
C LEU A 106 -5.53 -22.81 -4.65
N GLY A 107 -5.13 -22.69 -3.38
CA GLY A 107 -4.23 -23.65 -2.74
C GLY A 107 -2.77 -23.60 -3.18
N THR A 108 -2.40 -22.75 -4.15
CA THR A 108 -1.01 -22.59 -4.60
C THR A 108 -0.36 -21.38 -3.96
N ILE A 109 0.95 -21.44 -3.71
CA ILE A 109 1.73 -20.27 -3.32
C ILE A 109 2.01 -19.46 -4.59
N PRO A 110 1.63 -18.17 -4.67
CA PRO A 110 1.83 -17.34 -5.86
C PRO A 110 3.29 -16.89 -6.00
N SER A 111 4.23 -17.84 -6.12
CA SER A 111 5.67 -17.62 -6.19
C SER A 111 6.35 -18.74 -6.97
N THR A 112 7.20 -18.39 -7.94
CA THR A 112 8.00 -19.36 -8.71
C THR A 112 9.02 -20.10 -7.85
N LYS A 113 9.37 -19.56 -6.68
CA LYS A 113 10.29 -20.18 -5.71
C LYS A 113 9.58 -21.17 -4.78
N GLY A 114 8.25 -21.29 -4.85
CA GLY A 114 7.47 -22.16 -3.97
C GLY A 114 7.33 -21.68 -2.53
N SER A 115 7.82 -20.49 -2.19
CA SER A 115 7.77 -19.90 -0.84
C SER A 115 7.60 -18.36 -0.86
N LEU A 116 7.04 -17.82 0.23
CA LEU A 116 6.75 -16.39 0.51
C LEU A 116 6.75 -16.10 2.02
#